data_AF-A0A0M4HU92-F1
#
_entry.id   AF-A0A0M4HU92-F1
#
_cell.length_a   1.000
_cell.length_b   1.000
_cell.length_c   1.000
_cell.angle_alpha   90.00
_cell.angle_beta   90.00
_cell.angle_gamma   90.00
#
_symmetry.space_group_name_H-M   'P 1'
#
loop_
_entity.id
_entity.type
_entity.pdbx_description
1 polymer ?
#
loop_
_entity_poly.entity_id
_entity_poly.type
_entity_poly.pdbx_seq_one_letter_code
_entity_poly.pdbx_strand_id
1 'polypeptide(L)'
;MSYFVSVFLKDKEYQKEYFKKVIEKRLAAYQLLETVVNELQYSTANSADKRLYHVVFHTKEQYDVFHSLLFNAVKSNLWLSHNASSQLSTLNQQIYNATLTSDFSVADERHQAAKANFEIITKMRDRLRHLIRHDMYHMHDVERFFKNGN
;
A
#
# COMPACT_ATOMS: atom_id res chain seq x y z
N MET A 1 22.44 25.69 -37.13
CA MET A 1 22.46 25.73 -35.65
C MET A 1 21.07 25.85 -35.03
N SER A 2 20.18 26.75 -35.50
CA SER A 2 18.85 26.97 -34.90
C SER A 2 17.91 25.74 -34.87
N TYR A 3 17.97 24.86 -35.89
CA TYR A 3 17.11 23.68 -35.97
C TYR A 3 17.47 22.60 -34.93
N PHE A 4 18.76 22.30 -34.77
CA PHE A 4 19.24 21.31 -33.80
C PHE A 4 18.95 21.72 -32.35
N VAL A 5 19.08 23.00 -32.03
CA VAL A 5 18.69 23.54 -30.71
C VAL A 5 17.19 23.37 -30.47
N SER A 6 16.35 23.59 -31.49
CA SER A 6 14.90 23.43 -31.36
C SER A 6 14.44 21.98 -31.12
N VAL A 7 15.09 21.00 -31.78
CA VAL A 7 14.79 19.57 -31.58
C VAL A 7 15.22 19.11 -30.19
N PHE A 8 16.44 19.47 -29.77
CA PHE A 8 16.93 19.16 -28.43
C PHE A 8 16.03 19.74 -27.32
N LEU A 9 15.56 20.98 -27.47
CA LEU A 9 14.63 21.60 -26.52
C LEU A 9 13.28 20.85 -26.47
N LYS A 10 12.74 20.43 -27.62
CA LYS A 10 11.51 19.63 -27.69
C LYS A 10 11.66 18.27 -27.02
N ASP A 11 12.79 17.58 -27.21
CA ASP A 11 13.04 16.29 -26.58
C ASP A 11 13.12 16.42 -25.05
N LYS A 12 13.77 17.48 -24.55
CA LYS A 12 13.82 17.79 -23.12
C LYS A 12 12.45 18.13 -22.54
N GLU A 13 11.64 18.88 -23.29
CA GLU A 13 10.27 19.20 -22.91
C GLU A 13 9.39 17.93 -22.86
N TYR A 14 9.49 17.06 -23.86
CA TYR A 14 8.81 15.76 -23.86
C TYR A 14 9.23 14.89 -22.67
N GLN A 15 10.52 14.79 -22.37
CA GLN A 15 11.04 14.03 -21.22
C GLN A 15 10.44 14.57 -19.91
N LYS A 16 10.39 15.89 -19.74
CA LYS A 16 9.81 16.55 -18.57
C LYS A 16 8.32 16.24 -18.43
N GLU A 17 7.55 16.36 -19.50
CA GLU A 17 6.11 16.06 -19.50
C GLU A 17 5.84 14.58 -19.23
N TYR A 18 6.66 13.69 -19.78
CA TYR A 18 6.57 12.26 -19.50
C TYR A 18 6.86 11.97 -18.01
N PHE A 19 7.96 12.49 -17.46
CA PHE A 19 8.31 12.30 -16.05
C PHE A 19 7.25 12.86 -15.11
N LYS A 20 6.66 14.01 -15.44
CA LYS A 20 5.53 14.57 -14.67
C LYS A 20 4.37 13.58 -14.59
N LYS A 21 3.94 13.01 -15.73
CA LYS A 21 2.86 12.01 -15.76
C LYS A 21 3.20 10.75 -14.96
N VAL A 22 4.45 10.29 -15.03
CA VAL A 22 4.90 9.12 -14.24
C VAL A 22 4.84 9.44 -12.74
N ILE A 23 5.34 10.61 -12.32
CA ILE A 23 5.28 11.05 -10.92
C ILE A 23 3.83 11.12 -10.45
N GLU A 24 2.91 11.66 -11.25
CA GLU A 24 1.48 11.72 -10.91
C GLU A 24 0.88 10.32 -10.69
N LYS A 25 1.19 9.35 -11.57
CA LYS A 25 0.73 7.96 -11.41
C LYS A 25 1.30 7.29 -10.17
N ARG A 26 2.60 7.49 -9.90
CA ARG A 26 3.26 6.98 -8.69
C ARG A 26 2.65 7.60 -7.44
N LEU A 27 2.48 8.91 -7.39
CA LEU A 27 1.87 9.61 -6.26
C LEU A 27 0.47 9.06 -5.96
N ALA A 28 -0.36 8.85 -6.98
CA ALA A 28 -1.69 8.27 -6.80
C ALA A 28 -1.65 6.84 -6.20
N ALA A 29 -0.69 6.01 -6.61
CA ALA A 29 -0.50 4.67 -6.03
C ALA A 29 -0.05 4.73 -4.57
N TYR A 30 0.89 5.61 -4.23
CA TYR A 30 1.34 5.78 -2.83
C TYR A 30 0.25 6.35 -1.93
N GLN A 31 -0.65 7.20 -2.44
CA GLN A 31 -1.82 7.69 -1.70
C GLN A 31 -2.81 6.56 -1.34
N LEU A 32 -3.05 5.63 -2.28
CA LEU A 32 -3.84 4.43 -1.98
C LEU A 32 -3.18 3.57 -0.90
N LEU A 33 -1.87 3.36 -1.02
CA LEU A 33 -1.10 2.59 -0.05
C LEU A 33 -1.07 3.25 1.34
N GLU A 34 -0.97 4.58 1.40
CA GLU A 34 -1.06 5.35 2.64
C GLU A 34 -2.43 5.19 3.31
N THR A 35 -3.52 5.19 2.52
CA THR A 35 -4.87 4.97 3.03
C THR A 35 -4.98 3.58 3.69
N VAL A 36 -4.47 2.53 3.05
CA VAL A 36 -4.41 1.17 3.62
C VAL A 36 -3.64 1.15 4.95
N VAL A 37 -2.47 1.81 5.02
CA VAL A 37 -1.66 1.88 6.23
C VAL A 37 -2.37 2.64 7.36
N ASN A 38 -3.11 3.70 7.02
CA ASN A 38 -3.83 4.51 7.99
C ASN A 38 -5.04 3.75 8.58
N GLU A 39 -5.78 3.00 7.78
CA GLU A 39 -6.86 2.13 8.29
C GLU A 39 -6.35 1.09 9.31
N LEU A 40 -5.15 0.54 9.06
CA LEU A 40 -4.51 -0.40 9.99
C LEU A 40 -3.90 0.25 11.24
N GLN A 41 -3.87 1.58 11.34
CA GLN A 41 -3.35 2.27 12.53
C GLN A 41 -4.29 2.14 13.73
N TYR A 42 -5.59 2.11 13.48
CA TYR A 42 -6.59 2.06 14.55
C TYR A 42 -6.69 0.65 15.13
N SER A 43 -6.57 0.57 16.45
CA SER A 43 -6.75 -0.66 17.22
C SER A 43 -7.89 -0.50 18.22
N THR A 44 -8.53 -1.61 18.54
CA THR A 44 -9.56 -1.70 19.58
C THR A 44 -9.30 -2.93 20.44
N ALA A 45 -9.86 -2.93 21.66
CA ALA A 45 -9.79 -4.04 22.60
C ALA A 45 -11.17 -4.70 22.71
N ASN A 46 -11.19 -6.02 22.81
CA ASN A 46 -12.42 -6.70 23.24
C ASN A 46 -12.55 -6.57 24.77
N SER A 47 -13.72 -6.15 25.26
CA SER A 47 -14.01 -5.95 26.69
C SER A 47 -13.81 -7.20 27.55
N ALA A 48 -13.95 -8.39 26.98
CA ALA A 48 -13.77 -9.66 27.70
C ALA A 48 -12.29 -10.01 27.93
N ASP A 49 -11.46 -9.94 26.88
CA ASP A 49 -10.11 -10.51 26.89
C ASP A 49 -9.01 -9.45 27.00
N LYS A 50 -9.35 -8.17 26.84
CA LYS A 50 -8.43 -7.02 26.75
C LYS A 50 -7.33 -7.12 25.68
N ARG A 51 -7.40 -8.12 24.80
CA ARG A 51 -6.49 -8.29 23.67
C ARG A 51 -6.84 -7.33 22.54
N LEU A 52 -5.81 -6.68 21.99
CA LEU A 52 -5.92 -5.72 20.90
C LEU A 52 -6.02 -6.42 19.54
N TYR A 53 -6.78 -5.80 18.64
CA TYR A 53 -6.82 -6.12 17.22
C TYR A 53 -7.13 -4.86 16.40
N HIS A 54 -6.89 -4.90 15.09
CA HIS A 54 -7.14 -3.75 14.22
C HIS A 54 -8.65 -3.52 14.02
N VAL A 55 -9.09 -2.26 14.04
CA VAL A 55 -10.52 -1.88 13.91
C VAL A 55 -11.14 -2.41 12.62
N VAL A 56 -10.36 -2.55 11.54
CA VAL A 56 -10.82 -3.11 10.27
C VAL A 56 -11.40 -4.53 10.39
N PHE A 57 -11.11 -5.26 11.47
CA PHE A 57 -11.66 -6.60 11.73
C PHE A 57 -12.85 -6.59 12.71
N HIS A 58 -13.29 -5.43 13.17
CA HIS A 58 -14.32 -5.34 14.21
C HIS A 58 -15.68 -5.79 13.68
N THR A 59 -16.15 -5.25 12.55
CA THR A 59 -17.33 -5.75 11.82
C THR A 59 -16.97 -6.33 10.45
N LYS A 60 -17.89 -7.08 9.85
CA LYS A 60 -17.72 -7.63 8.50
C LYS A 60 -17.68 -6.51 7.45
N GLU A 61 -18.53 -5.50 7.61
CA GLU A 61 -18.63 -4.36 6.72
C GLU A 61 -17.33 -3.55 6.71
N GLN A 62 -16.73 -3.31 7.89
CA GLN A 62 -15.43 -2.65 7.99
C GLN A 62 -14.33 -3.45 7.29
N TYR A 63 -14.36 -4.77 7.43
CA TYR A 63 -13.43 -5.66 6.73
C TYR A 63 -13.63 -5.61 5.22
N ASP A 64 -14.86 -5.67 4.72
CA ASP A 64 -15.16 -5.65 3.28
C ASP A 64 -14.73 -4.32 2.63
N VAL A 65 -14.94 -3.19 3.33
CA VAL A 65 -14.47 -1.86 2.92
C VAL A 65 -12.94 -1.84 2.85
N PHE A 66 -12.27 -2.30 3.92
CA PHE A 66 -10.82 -2.35 3.97
C PHE A 66 -10.23 -3.28 2.91
N HIS A 67 -10.82 -4.45 2.69
CA HIS A 67 -10.41 -5.41 1.67
C HIS A 67 -10.51 -4.81 0.26
N SER A 68 -11.56 -4.02 -0.01
CA SER A 68 -11.70 -3.28 -1.26
C SER A 68 -10.60 -2.23 -1.44
N LEU A 69 -10.23 -1.50 -0.38
CA LEU A 69 -9.11 -0.55 -0.40
C LEU A 69 -7.78 -1.25 -0.66
N LEU A 70 -7.54 -2.36 0.04
CA LEU A 70 -6.34 -3.18 -0.12
C LEU A 70 -6.21 -3.71 -1.56
N PHE A 71 -7.29 -4.23 -2.12
CA PHE A 71 -7.32 -4.71 -3.50
C PHE A 71 -7.02 -3.60 -4.51
N ASN A 72 -7.54 -2.39 -4.30
CA ASN A 72 -7.23 -1.24 -5.13
C ASN A 72 -5.76 -0.81 -5.02
N ALA A 73 -5.17 -0.86 -3.83
CA ALA A 73 -3.74 -0.60 -3.65
C ALA A 73 -2.89 -1.65 -4.39
N VAL A 74 -3.23 -2.94 -4.29
CA VAL A 74 -2.54 -4.03 -5.00
C VAL A 74 -2.63 -3.85 -6.53
N LYS A 75 -3.76 -3.42 -7.07
CA LYS A 75 -3.89 -3.10 -8.51
C LYS A 75 -2.92 -2.01 -8.98
N SER A 76 -2.48 -1.14 -8.07
CA SER A 76 -1.53 -0.06 -8.36
C SER A 76 -0.06 -0.47 -8.24
N ASN A 77 0.24 -1.76 -8.00
CA ASN A 77 1.59 -2.29 -7.79
C ASN A 77 2.62 -1.88 -8.85
N LEU A 78 2.19 -1.71 -10.11
CA LEU A 78 3.06 -1.26 -11.21
C LEU A 78 3.75 0.09 -10.92
N TRP A 79 3.13 0.94 -10.12
CA TRP A 79 3.60 2.29 -9.82
C TRP A 79 4.29 2.41 -8.46
N LEU A 80 4.40 1.30 -7.74
CA LEU A 80 5.12 1.21 -6.47
C LEU A 80 6.55 0.73 -6.72
N SER A 81 7.47 1.03 -5.78
CA SER A 81 8.77 0.39 -5.79
C SER A 81 8.63 -1.13 -5.60
N HIS A 82 9.62 -1.91 -6.07
CA HIS A 82 9.65 -3.35 -5.88
C HIS A 82 9.46 -3.74 -4.40
N ASN A 83 10.15 -3.04 -3.49
CA ASN A 83 10.07 -3.29 -2.05
C ASN A 83 8.67 -3.00 -1.50
N ALA A 84 8.05 -1.89 -1.89
CA ALA A 84 6.70 -1.53 -1.45
C ALA A 84 5.65 -2.52 -1.99
N SER A 85 5.74 -2.87 -3.27
CA SER A 85 4.86 -3.84 -3.94
C SER A 85 4.97 -5.25 -3.32
N SER A 86 6.18 -5.72 -3.08
CA SER A 86 6.44 -7.02 -2.43
C SER A 86 5.88 -7.06 -1.01
N GLN A 87 6.11 -6.00 -0.23
CA GLN A 87 5.60 -5.90 1.14
C GLN A 87 4.07 -5.80 1.17
N LEU A 88 3.45 -5.07 0.24
CA LEU A 88 1.99 -4.98 0.11
C LEU A 88 1.38 -6.33 -0.26
N SER A 89 2.01 -7.06 -1.17
CA SER A 89 1.58 -8.41 -1.57
C SER A 89 1.66 -9.39 -0.40
N THR A 90 2.72 -9.30 0.40
CA THR A 90 2.90 -10.11 1.62
C THR A 90 1.82 -9.79 2.65
N LEU A 91 1.51 -8.50 2.87
CA LEU A 91 0.41 -8.08 3.74
C LEU A 91 -0.94 -8.63 3.25
N ASN A 92 -1.22 -8.53 1.96
CA ASN A 92 -2.45 -9.07 1.36
C ASN A 92 -2.58 -10.58 1.59
N GLN A 93 -1.49 -11.33 1.39
CA GLN A 93 -1.46 -12.76 1.66
C GLN A 93 -1.69 -13.06 3.14
N GLN A 94 -1.08 -12.30 4.06
CA GLN A 94 -1.28 -12.49 5.50
C GLN A 94 -2.74 -12.29 5.92
N ILE A 95 -3.39 -11.24 5.40
CA ILE A 95 -4.79 -10.96 5.67
C ILE A 95 -5.68 -12.05 5.10
N TYR A 96 -5.42 -12.49 3.86
CA TYR A 96 -6.15 -13.58 3.23
C TYR A 96 -6.00 -14.90 4.01
N ASN A 97 -4.79 -15.25 4.44
CA ASN A 97 -4.55 -16.45 5.24
C ASN A 97 -5.30 -16.40 6.58
N ALA A 98 -5.35 -15.23 7.23
CA ALA A 98 -6.14 -15.06 8.44
C ALA A 98 -7.64 -15.30 8.20
N THR A 99 -8.14 -15.00 6.99
CA THR A 99 -9.54 -15.22 6.61
C THR A 99 -9.86 -16.65 6.19
N LEU A 100 -8.86 -17.43 5.75
CA LEU A 100 -9.06 -18.84 5.40
C LEU A 100 -9.25 -19.72 6.63
N THR A 101 -8.64 -19.35 7.75
CA THR A 101 -8.64 -20.15 8.98
C THR A 101 -9.87 -19.92 9.86
N SER A 102 -10.81 -19.05 9.47
CA SER A 102 -11.91 -18.60 10.32
C SER A 102 -13.10 -18.11 9.49
N ASP A 103 -14.33 -18.37 9.91
CA ASP A 103 -15.50 -17.77 9.27
C ASP A 103 -15.61 -16.30 9.69
N PHE A 104 -15.26 -15.40 8.78
CA PHE A 104 -15.32 -13.95 9.03
C PHE A 104 -16.74 -13.40 9.15
N SER A 105 -17.77 -14.21 8.90
CA SER A 105 -19.17 -13.88 9.18
C SER A 105 -19.49 -14.03 10.67
N VAL A 106 -18.76 -14.90 11.39
CA VAL A 106 -18.89 -15.10 12.83
C VAL A 106 -17.96 -14.13 13.57
N ALA A 107 -18.52 -13.29 14.44
CA ALA A 107 -17.76 -12.23 15.10
C ALA A 107 -16.61 -12.76 15.97
N ASP A 108 -16.86 -13.81 16.76
CA ASP A 108 -15.85 -14.37 17.65
C ASP A 108 -14.67 -14.99 16.90
N GLU A 109 -14.93 -15.77 15.85
CA GLU A 109 -13.88 -16.36 15.01
C GLU A 109 -13.06 -15.27 14.31
N ARG A 110 -13.72 -14.26 13.72
CA ARG A 110 -13.05 -13.10 13.12
C ARG A 110 -12.16 -12.37 14.11
N HIS A 111 -12.66 -12.10 15.32
CA HIS A 111 -11.89 -11.41 16.36
C HIS A 111 -10.71 -12.26 16.85
N GLN A 112 -10.88 -13.58 16.97
CA GLN A 112 -9.79 -14.48 17.33
C GLN A 112 -8.68 -14.48 16.27
N ALA A 113 -9.04 -14.61 14.98
CA ALA A 113 -8.09 -14.53 13.88
C ALA A 113 -7.37 -13.18 13.85
N ALA A 114 -8.11 -12.07 14.04
CA ALA A 114 -7.55 -10.72 14.05
C ALA A 114 -6.56 -10.52 15.22
N LYS A 115 -6.90 -11.00 16.42
CA LYS A 115 -6.02 -10.96 17.60
C LYS A 115 -4.76 -11.81 17.41
N ALA A 116 -4.87 -12.98 16.78
CA ALA A 116 -3.73 -13.86 16.51
C ALA A 116 -2.72 -13.23 15.53
N ASN A 117 -3.21 -12.41 14.60
CA ASN A 117 -2.39 -11.78 13.55
C ASN A 117 -1.99 -10.34 13.85
N PHE A 118 -2.43 -9.77 14.97
CA PHE A 118 -2.28 -8.35 15.30
C PHE A 118 -0.83 -7.84 15.22
N GLU A 119 0.10 -8.54 15.88
CA GLU A 119 1.51 -8.11 15.90
C GLU A 119 2.17 -8.19 14.52
N ILE A 120 1.85 -9.24 13.75
CA ILE A 120 2.43 -9.45 12.42
C ILE A 120 1.93 -8.35 11.47
N ILE A 121 0.62 -8.09 11.46
CA ILE A 121 0.01 -7.04 10.63
C ILE A 121 0.55 -5.66 11.03
N THR A 122 0.69 -5.39 12.34
CA THR A 122 1.30 -4.15 12.87
C THR A 122 2.72 -3.96 12.33
N LYS A 123 3.58 -4.98 12.41
CA LYS A 123 4.96 -4.92 11.88
C LYS A 123 4.97 -4.68 10.36
N MET A 124 4.10 -5.36 9.62
CA MET A 124 3.99 -5.18 8.17
C MET A 124 3.53 -3.77 7.80
N ARG A 125 2.54 -3.22 8.51
CA ARG A 125 2.07 -1.83 8.37
C ARG A 125 3.20 -0.84 8.61
N ASP A 126 3.96 -1.01 9.68
CA ASP A 126 5.05 -0.08 10.03
C ASP A 126 6.18 -0.13 8.99
N ARG A 127 6.48 -1.32 8.45
CA ARG A 127 7.40 -1.48 7.32
C ARG A 127 6.89 -0.79 6.06
N LEU A 128 5.61 -0.93 5.71
CA LEU A 128 5.01 -0.21 4.58
C LEU A 128 5.11 1.30 4.79
N ARG A 129 4.79 1.81 5.99
CA ARG A 129 4.92 3.23 6.32
C ARG A 129 6.34 3.76 6.10
N HIS A 130 7.35 2.98 6.49
CA HIS A 130 8.74 3.33 6.23
C HIS A 130 9.06 3.40 4.73
N LEU A 131 8.62 2.40 3.96
CA LEU A 131 8.81 2.35 2.50
C LEU A 131 8.10 3.51 1.79
N ILE A 132 6.86 3.85 2.18
CA ILE A 132 6.12 4.99 1.66
C ILE A 132 6.94 6.28 1.84
N ARG A 133 7.41 6.56 3.06
CA ARG A 133 8.21 7.76 3.34
C ARG A 133 9.50 7.80 2.51
N HIS A 134 10.21 6.68 2.46
CA HIS A 134 11.44 6.56 1.69
C HIS A 134 11.20 6.84 0.19
N ASP A 135 10.18 6.23 -0.39
CA ASP A 135 9.92 6.31 -1.82
C ASP A 135 9.33 7.66 -2.22
N MET A 136 8.53 8.27 -1.34
CA MET A 136 8.02 9.63 -1.56
C MET A 136 9.15 10.66 -1.58
N TYR A 137 10.17 10.51 -0.74
CA TYR A 137 11.36 11.37 -0.77
C TYR A 137 12.11 11.25 -2.11
N HIS A 138 12.20 10.05 -2.66
CA HIS A 138 12.89 9.76 -3.93
C HIS A 138 11.96 9.77 -5.16
N MET A 139 10.75 10.32 -5.04
CA MET A 139 9.75 10.30 -6.11
C MET A 139 10.22 11.01 -7.39
N HIS A 140 11.06 12.03 -7.24
CA HIS A 140 11.64 12.81 -8.34
C HIS A 140 12.62 12.00 -9.21
N ASP A 141 13.17 10.90 -8.70
CA ASP A 141 14.12 10.04 -9.42
C ASP A 141 13.39 9.00 -10.27
N VAL A 142 12.80 9.47 -11.37
CA VAL A 142 11.99 8.64 -12.29
C VAL A 142 12.85 7.64 -13.06
N GLU A 143 14.08 8.01 -13.42
CA GLU A 143 14.97 7.11 -14.17
C GLU A 143 15.38 5.90 -13.34
N ARG A 144 15.74 6.11 -12.07
CA ARG A 144 16.07 5.02 -11.16
C ARG A 144 14.88 4.13 -10.89
N PHE A 145 13.66 4.69 -10.82
CA PHE A 145 12.44 3.91 -10.68
C PHE A 145 12.28 2.88 -11.82
N PHE A 146 12.50 3.28 -13.07
CA PHE A 146 12.44 2.33 -14.20
C PHE A 146 13.62 1.37 -14.25
N LYS A 147 14.84 1.81 -13.90
CA LYS A 147 16.03 0.94 -13.87
C LYS A 147 15.95 -0.15 -12.80
N ASN A 148 15.31 0.17 -11.68
CA ASN A 148 15.05 -0.76 -10.58
C ASN A 148 13.67 -1.45 -10.71
N GLY A 149 12.95 -1.17 -11.79
CA GLY A 149 11.61 -1.66 -12.09
C GLY A 149 11.64 -2.95 -12.91
N ASN A 150 12.17 -4.01 -12.30
CA ASN A 150 11.85 -5.43 -12.45
C ASN A 150 12.82 -6.24 -11.57
#